data_AF-A0A958WWJ4-F1
#
_entry.id   AF-A0A958WWJ4-F1
#
_cell.length_a   1.000
_cell.length_b   1.000
_cell.length_c   1.000
_cell.angle_alpha   90.00
_cell.angle_beta   90.00
_cell.angle_gamma   90.00
#
_symmetry.space_group_name_H-M   'P 1'
#
loop_
_entity.id
_entity.type
_entity.pdbx_description
1 polymer ?
#
loop_
_entity_poly.entity_id
_entity_poly.type
_entity_poly.pdbx_seq_one_letter_code
_entity_poly.pdbx_strand_id
1 'polypeptide(L)'
;MKNFTPLIKYFLLFLVLYSVLFGVFSIPSVAKFTADVYRPPTLLILQTLFPKAYLQLEPDAPPESDPYTIRAVFISKTKIEEFKSQARQQGAGEVTLGAKEYDIYFHLLFTSFWLFLVVLILITPLGWKDKLVGVLMGSLLFYCYTVLKISIFLLDVFNRSQYDMYKLGVTGSEVAGWLSYVLKSLGLSAFVVIFMWVLVAFRKSNWRGVIGGLGT
;
A
#
# COMPACT_ATOMS: atom_id res chain seq x y z
N MET A 1 -2.16 -37.33 17.90
CA MET A 1 -2.16 -35.88 18.18
C MET A 1 -0.77 -35.27 18.50
N LYS A 2 0.36 -36.00 18.39
CA LYS A 2 1.70 -35.47 18.72
C LYS A 2 2.28 -34.42 17.75
N ASN A 3 1.66 -34.20 16.58
CA ASN A 3 2.20 -33.33 15.53
C ASN A 3 1.69 -31.88 15.57
N PHE A 4 0.78 -31.52 16.50
CA PHE A 4 0.24 -30.16 16.60
C PHE A 4 1.11 -29.20 17.42
N THR A 5 1.93 -29.71 18.34
CA THR A 5 2.81 -28.92 19.20
C THR A 5 3.73 -27.95 18.46
N PRO A 6 4.43 -28.34 17.36
CA PRO A 6 5.28 -27.39 16.64
C PRO A 6 4.47 -26.29 15.96
N LEU A 7 3.31 -26.61 15.38
CA LEU A 7 2.46 -25.64 14.70
C LEU A 7 1.93 -24.58 15.68
N ILE A 8 1.48 -25.00 16.86
CA ILE A 8 1.03 -24.09 17.92
C ILE A 8 2.18 -23.19 18.38
N LYS A 9 3.40 -23.72 18.54
CA LYS A 9 4.58 -22.93 18.92
C LYS A 9 4.87 -21.82 17.91
N TYR A 10 4.91 -22.13 16.61
CA TYR A 10 5.15 -21.13 15.57
C TYR A 10 4.02 -20.11 15.46
N PHE A 11 2.77 -20.55 15.64
CA PHE A 11 1.62 -19.65 15.68
C PHE A 11 1.67 -18.68 16.86
N LEU A 12 2.00 -19.15 18.07
CA LEU A 12 2.18 -18.27 19.23
C LEU A 12 3.35 -17.30 19.04
N LEU A 13 4.47 -17.77 18.48
CA LEU A 13 5.61 -16.91 18.16
C LEU A 13 5.23 -15.83 17.14
N PHE A 14 4.46 -16.21 16.11
CA PHE A 14 3.91 -15.29 15.13
C PHE A 14 3.07 -14.20 15.81
N LEU A 15 2.11 -14.59 16.67
CA LEU A 15 1.23 -13.65 17.36
C LEU A 15 2.01 -12.67 18.22
N VAL A 16 2.95 -13.17 19.05
CA VAL A 16 3.76 -12.31 19.92
C VAL A 16 4.59 -11.33 19.10
N LEU A 17 5.31 -11.81 18.08
CA LEU A 17 6.18 -10.96 17.28
C LEU A 17 5.40 -9.94 16.45
N TYR A 18 4.24 -10.35 15.90
CA TYR A 18 3.34 -9.45 15.20
C TYR A 18 2.78 -8.37 16.12
N SER A 19 2.29 -8.73 17.31
CA SER A 19 1.76 -7.75 18.28
C SER A 19 2.82 -6.76 18.73
N VAL A 20 4.05 -7.19 18.99
CA VAL A 20 5.16 -6.30 19.36
C VAL A 20 5.48 -5.32 18.22
N LEU A 21 5.65 -5.83 17.00
CA LEU A 21 5.95 -4.97 15.86
C LEU A 21 4.80 -4.03 15.53
N PHE A 22 3.56 -4.51 15.58
CA PHE A 22 2.38 -3.69 15.39
C PHE A 22 2.29 -2.57 16.44
N GLY A 23 2.59 -2.88 17.71
CA GLY A 23 2.67 -1.89 18.78
C GLY A 23 3.71 -0.80 18.51
N VAL A 24 4.90 -1.17 18.03
CA VAL A 24 5.95 -0.21 17.64
C VAL A 24 5.49 0.68 16.48
N PHE A 25 4.87 0.10 15.45
CA PHE A 25 4.35 0.86 14.30
C PHE A 25 3.07 1.64 14.62
N SER A 26 2.45 1.40 15.78
CA SER A 26 1.35 2.20 16.32
C SER A 26 1.84 3.44 17.09
N ILE A 27 3.16 3.69 17.13
CA ILE A 27 3.71 4.94 17.66
C ILE A 27 3.60 6.00 16.55
N PRO A 28 2.97 7.16 16.79
CA PRO A 28 2.73 8.18 15.75
C PRO A 28 3.99 8.62 14.98
N SER A 29 5.14 8.73 15.65
CA SER A 29 6.41 9.10 15.00
C SER A 29 6.89 8.03 14.02
N VAL A 30 6.72 6.75 14.34
CA VAL A 30 7.09 5.62 13.47
C VAL A 30 6.11 5.51 12.31
N ALA A 31 4.81 5.66 12.59
CA ALA A 31 3.77 5.67 11.56
C ALA A 31 4.01 6.80 10.54
N LYS A 32 4.24 8.02 11.03
CA LYS A 32 4.57 9.19 10.21
C LYS A 32 5.85 8.96 9.40
N PHE A 33 6.93 8.51 10.04
CA PHE A 33 8.18 8.21 9.33
C PHE A 33 7.97 7.19 8.19
N THR A 34 7.21 6.13 8.45
CA THR A 34 6.93 5.09 7.45
C THR A 34 6.11 5.64 6.29
N ALA A 35 5.09 6.45 6.57
CA ALA A 35 4.30 7.13 5.55
C ALA A 35 5.16 8.13 4.74
N ASP A 36 6.03 8.90 5.40
CA ASP A 36 6.94 9.86 4.77
C ASP A 36 7.91 9.18 3.81
N VAL A 37 8.42 7.98 4.15
CA VAL A 37 9.26 7.18 3.25
C VAL A 37 8.46 6.60 2.08
N TYR A 38 7.20 6.20 2.31
CA TYR A 38 6.35 5.58 1.29
C TYR A 38 5.86 6.57 0.23
N ARG A 39 5.57 7.83 0.62
CA ARG A 39 4.88 8.81 -0.24
C ARG A 39 5.67 9.22 -1.50
N PRO A 40 6.93 9.68 -1.44
CA PRO A 40 7.64 10.19 -2.62
C PRO A 40 7.77 9.20 -3.79
N PRO A 41 8.23 7.95 -3.59
CA PRO A 41 8.33 7.02 -4.71
C PRO A 41 6.96 6.60 -5.23
N THR A 42 5.95 6.52 -4.35
CA THR A 42 4.57 6.22 -4.76
C THR A 42 4.02 7.34 -5.62
N LEU A 43 4.21 8.60 -5.21
CA LEU A 43 3.76 9.78 -5.95
C LEU A 43 4.38 9.81 -7.36
N LEU A 44 5.68 9.55 -7.49
CA LEU A 44 6.36 9.50 -8.78
C LEU A 44 5.74 8.47 -9.74
N ILE A 45 5.48 7.26 -9.22
CA ILE A 45 4.87 6.18 -10.01
C ILE A 45 3.45 6.59 -10.41
N LEU A 46 2.65 7.10 -9.47
CA LEU A 46 1.27 7.51 -9.74
C LEU A 46 1.19 8.67 -10.74
N GLN A 47 2.08 9.67 -10.66
CA GLN A 47 2.12 10.77 -11.63
C GLN A 47 2.50 10.29 -13.03
N THR A 48 3.33 9.24 -13.12
CA THR A 48 3.69 8.59 -14.39
C THR A 48 2.51 7.80 -14.97
N LEU A 49 1.76 7.08 -14.11
CA LEU A 49 0.57 6.33 -14.51
C LEU A 49 -0.61 7.24 -14.87
N PHE A 50 -0.71 8.40 -14.22
CA PHE A 50 -1.82 9.35 -14.38
C PHE A 50 -1.36 10.73 -14.86
N PRO A 51 -0.80 10.85 -16.08
CA PRO A 51 -0.20 12.10 -16.55
C PRO A 51 -1.21 13.25 -16.73
N LYS A 52 -2.51 12.96 -16.83
CA LYS A 52 -3.58 13.97 -16.96
C LYS A 52 -4.05 14.50 -15.60
N ALA A 53 -3.79 13.77 -14.52
CA ALA A 53 -4.09 14.21 -13.17
C ALA A 53 -2.91 15.02 -12.62
N TYR A 54 -3.23 16.12 -11.97
CA TYR A 54 -2.35 16.69 -10.96
C TYR A 54 -2.66 15.96 -9.66
N LEU A 55 -1.70 15.19 -9.16
CA LEU A 55 -1.82 14.38 -7.96
C LEU A 55 -0.78 14.82 -6.95
N GLN A 56 -1.18 14.95 -5.70
CA GLN A 56 -0.31 15.09 -4.54
C GLN A 56 -0.69 14.05 -3.48
N LEU A 57 0.32 13.59 -2.72
CA LEU A 57 0.14 12.75 -1.54
C LEU A 57 0.58 13.57 -0.33
N GLU A 58 -0.39 14.25 0.26
CA GLU A 58 -0.15 15.14 1.38
C GLU A 58 -0.16 14.34 2.70
N PRO A 59 0.66 14.74 3.69
CA PRO A 59 0.36 14.36 5.05
C PRO A 59 -0.95 15.08 5.44
N ASP A 60 -1.81 14.49 6.26
CA ASP A 60 -3.01 15.21 6.71
C ASP A 60 -2.63 16.59 7.26
N ALA A 61 -3.42 17.60 6.90
CA ALA A 61 -3.19 18.97 7.35
C ALA A 61 -3.44 19.09 8.86
N PRO A 62 -2.59 19.80 9.63
CA PRO A 62 -2.82 20.08 11.05
C PRO A 62 -4.14 20.85 11.25
N PRO A 63 -4.84 20.68 12.40
CA PRO A 63 -4.36 20.11 13.66
C PRO A 63 -4.80 18.65 13.95
N GLU A 64 -5.64 18.04 13.12
CA GLU A 64 -6.23 16.71 13.36
C GLU A 64 -5.65 15.63 12.42
N SER A 65 -4.34 15.70 12.15
CA SER A 65 -3.72 14.76 11.21
C SER A 65 -3.65 13.36 11.81
N ASP A 66 -4.46 12.42 11.31
CA ASP A 66 -4.34 11.01 11.66
C ASP A 66 -2.98 10.51 11.11
N PRO A 67 -2.02 10.10 11.97
CA PRO A 67 -0.71 9.65 11.52
C PRO A 67 -0.77 8.38 10.64
N TYR A 68 -1.94 7.75 10.54
CA TYR A 68 -2.18 6.57 9.72
C TYR A 68 -2.88 6.86 8.39
N THR A 69 -3.05 8.13 8.03
CA THR A 69 -3.75 8.55 6.81
C THR A 69 -2.80 9.26 5.86
N ILE A 70 -2.88 8.90 4.58
CA ILE A 70 -2.25 9.63 3.48
C ILE A 70 -3.38 10.25 2.67
N ARG A 71 -3.40 11.58 2.56
CA ARG A 71 -4.41 12.29 1.79
C ARG A 71 -3.99 12.38 0.34
N ALA A 72 -4.75 11.76 -0.56
CA ALA A 72 -4.58 11.91 -1.99
C ALA A 72 -5.39 13.11 -2.48
N VAL A 73 -4.70 14.18 -2.85
CA VAL A 73 -5.30 15.40 -3.40
C VAL A 73 -5.12 15.39 -4.91
N PHE A 74 -6.21 15.55 -5.66
CA PHE A 74 -6.15 15.50 -7.11
C PHE A 74 -7.12 16.44 -7.84
N ILE A 75 -6.69 16.89 -9.02
CA ILE A 75 -7.47 17.72 -9.94
C ILE A 75 -6.99 17.47 -11.38
N SER A 76 -7.87 17.68 -12.37
CA SER A 76 -7.47 17.58 -13.79
C SER A 76 -6.51 18.71 -14.14
N LYS A 77 -5.41 18.40 -14.84
CA LYS A 77 -4.51 19.43 -15.38
C LYS A 77 -5.23 20.36 -16.35
N THR A 78 -6.22 19.87 -17.10
CA THR A 78 -6.99 20.73 -18.02
C THR A 78 -7.78 21.79 -17.25
N LYS A 79 -8.42 21.42 -16.13
CA LYS A 79 -9.13 22.37 -15.28
C LYS A 79 -8.18 23.37 -14.63
N ILE A 80 -6.99 22.94 -14.21
CA ILE A 80 -5.97 23.87 -13.70
C ILE A 80 -5.68 24.96 -14.75
N GLU A 81 -5.47 24.58 -16.01
CA GLU A 81 -5.18 25.55 -17.07
C GLU A 81 -6.38 26.43 -17.43
N GLU A 82 -7.60 25.88 -17.43
CA GLU A 82 -8.84 26.66 -17.59
C GLU A 82 -8.97 27.71 -16.48
N PHE A 83 -8.81 27.32 -15.22
CA PHE A 83 -8.88 28.23 -14.09
C PHE A 83 -7.76 29.28 -14.12
N LYS A 84 -6.53 28.91 -14.48
CA LYS A 84 -5.43 29.88 -14.68
C LYS A 84 -5.76 30.89 -15.79
N SER A 85 -6.37 30.44 -16.88
CA SER A 85 -6.74 31.33 -17.99
C SER A 85 -7.83 32.32 -17.57
N GLN A 86 -8.84 31.87 -16.81
CA GLN A 86 -9.89 32.72 -16.25
C GLN A 86 -9.34 33.70 -15.22
N ALA A 87 -8.44 33.25 -14.33
CA ALA A 87 -7.76 34.10 -13.35
C ALA A 87 -7.04 35.28 -14.01
N ARG A 88 -6.27 34.97 -15.07
CA ARG A 88 -5.53 35.97 -15.85
C ARG A 88 -6.45 36.98 -16.52
N GLN A 89 -7.60 36.54 -17.04
CA GLN A 89 -8.61 37.42 -17.62
C GLN A 89 -9.27 38.34 -16.57
N GLN A 90 -9.41 37.84 -15.34
CA GLN A 90 -10.03 38.59 -14.23
C GLN A 90 -9.03 39.43 -13.42
N GLY A 91 -7.73 39.35 -13.72
CA GLY A 91 -6.69 40.02 -12.94
C GLY A 91 -6.51 39.49 -11.51
N ALA A 92 -7.03 38.28 -11.22
CA ALA A 92 -6.91 37.66 -9.91
C ALA A 92 -5.50 37.08 -9.72
N GLY A 93 -4.83 37.47 -8.63
CA GLY A 93 -3.49 36.96 -8.29
C GLY A 93 -3.50 35.51 -7.76
N GLU A 94 -4.61 35.07 -7.17
CA GLU A 94 -4.78 33.74 -6.60
C GLU A 94 -6.17 33.18 -6.96
N VAL A 95 -6.24 31.87 -7.19
CA VAL A 95 -7.50 31.15 -7.42
C VAL A 95 -7.55 29.92 -6.53
N THR A 96 -8.61 29.83 -5.73
CA THR A 96 -8.91 28.65 -4.94
C THR A 96 -9.48 27.57 -5.84
N LEU A 97 -8.70 26.51 -6.07
CA LEU A 97 -9.13 25.36 -6.87
C LEU A 97 -9.84 24.36 -5.97
N GLY A 98 -11.07 23.98 -6.34
CA GLY A 98 -11.78 22.87 -5.70
C GLY A 98 -11.16 21.52 -6.08
N ALA A 99 -10.08 21.14 -5.39
CA ALA A 99 -9.47 19.83 -5.50
C ALA A 99 -10.35 18.77 -4.83
N LYS A 100 -10.21 17.52 -5.28
CA LYS A 100 -10.82 16.37 -4.59
C LYS A 100 -9.78 15.73 -3.69
N GLU A 101 -10.24 15.34 -2.51
CA GLU A 101 -9.43 14.73 -1.47
C GLU A 101 -9.96 13.32 -1.23
N TYR A 102 -9.04 12.39 -1.01
CA TYR A 102 -9.38 11.04 -0.60
C TYR A 102 -8.39 10.52 0.43
N ASP A 103 -8.91 10.06 1.56
CA ASP A 103 -8.11 9.54 2.66
C ASP A 103 -7.78 8.07 2.45
N ILE A 104 -6.48 7.80 2.37
CA ILE A 104 -5.94 6.45 2.27
C ILE A 104 -5.45 6.03 3.66
N TYR A 105 -6.18 5.11 4.29
CA TYR A 105 -5.79 4.49 5.56
C TYR A 105 -4.55 3.61 5.36
N PHE A 106 -3.37 4.21 5.54
CA PHE A 106 -2.06 3.61 5.29
C PHE A 106 -1.82 2.37 6.14
N HIS A 107 -2.32 2.34 7.38
CA HIS A 107 -2.18 1.18 8.25
C HIS A 107 -2.91 -0.07 7.70
N LEU A 108 -4.14 0.10 7.20
CA LEU A 108 -4.91 -0.99 6.58
C LEU A 108 -4.39 -1.37 5.20
N LEU A 109 -3.87 -0.39 4.46
CA LEU A 109 -3.40 -0.62 3.11
C LEU A 109 -2.02 -1.31 3.08
N PHE A 110 -1.09 -0.83 3.90
CA PHE A 110 0.33 -1.19 3.84
C PHE A 110 0.80 -1.81 5.16
N THR A 111 0.81 -1.04 6.25
CA THR A 111 1.54 -1.39 7.48
C THR A 111 1.15 -2.76 8.05
N SER A 112 -0.14 -3.02 8.28
CA SER A 112 -0.60 -4.26 8.92
C SER A 112 -0.19 -5.51 8.14
N PHE A 113 -0.28 -5.47 6.82
CA PHE A 113 0.02 -6.59 5.93
C PHE A 113 1.52 -6.72 5.64
N TRP A 114 2.24 -5.60 5.56
CA TRP A 114 3.70 -5.62 5.47
C TRP A 114 4.33 -6.23 6.73
N LEU A 115 3.86 -5.85 7.92
CA LEU A 115 4.31 -6.45 9.17
C LEU A 115 3.96 -7.94 9.23
N PHE A 116 2.78 -8.33 8.75
CA PHE A 116 2.40 -9.74 8.64
C PHE A 116 3.42 -10.51 7.79
N LEU A 117 3.78 -9.99 6.60
CA LEU A 117 4.78 -10.59 5.73
C LEU A 117 6.15 -10.70 6.41
N VAL A 118 6.62 -9.62 7.04
CA VAL A 118 7.93 -9.59 7.72
C VAL A 118 7.98 -10.63 8.83
N VAL A 119 6.95 -10.70 9.67
CA VAL A 119 6.89 -11.67 10.77
C VAL A 119 6.93 -13.10 10.25
N LEU A 120 6.16 -13.42 9.20
CA LEU A 120 6.18 -14.75 8.57
C LEU A 120 7.59 -15.13 8.11
N ILE A 121 8.31 -14.21 7.47
CA ILE A 121 9.69 -14.45 7.01
C ILE A 121 10.64 -14.63 8.22
N LEU A 122 10.50 -13.81 9.26
CA LEU A 122 11.35 -13.86 10.44
C LEU A 122 11.20 -15.15 11.26
N ILE A 123 9.98 -15.68 11.38
CA ILE A 123 9.74 -16.94 12.09
C ILE A 123 10.10 -18.18 11.27
N THR A 124 10.23 -18.04 9.94
CA THR A 124 10.61 -19.18 9.08
C THR A 124 12.05 -19.62 9.44
N PRO A 125 12.33 -20.93 9.57
CA PRO A 125 13.66 -21.45 9.91
C PRO A 125 14.64 -21.32 8.74
N LEU A 126 15.05 -20.09 8.43
CA LEU A 126 16.01 -19.72 7.40
C LEU A 126 17.28 -19.13 8.03
N GLY A 127 18.40 -19.18 7.30
CA GLY A 127 19.60 -18.44 7.67
C GLY A 127 19.34 -16.94 7.67
N TRP A 128 20.04 -16.17 8.51
CA TRP A 128 19.85 -14.71 8.61
C TRP A 128 20.03 -13.96 7.29
N LYS A 129 20.96 -14.41 6.43
CA LYS A 129 21.15 -13.85 5.08
C LYS A 129 19.90 -14.04 4.22
N ASP A 130 19.34 -15.24 4.23
CA ASP A 130 18.13 -15.57 3.45
C ASP A 130 16.90 -14.86 4.00
N LYS A 131 16.80 -14.69 5.33
CA LYS A 131 15.76 -13.86 5.96
C LYS A 131 15.84 -12.42 5.48
N LEU A 132 17.03 -11.81 5.49
CA LEU A 132 17.21 -10.43 5.04
C LEU A 132 16.84 -10.27 3.57
N VAL A 133 17.31 -11.17 2.70
CA VAL A 133 16.94 -11.17 1.27
C VAL A 133 15.43 -11.38 1.10
N GLY A 134 14.83 -12.29 1.87
CA GLY A 134 13.40 -12.54 1.88
C GLY A 134 12.60 -11.30 2.28
N VAL A 135 13.01 -10.61 3.34
CA VAL A 135 12.38 -9.37 3.80
C VAL A 135 12.50 -8.27 2.75
N LEU A 136 13.68 -8.06 2.16
CA LEU A 136 13.89 -7.03 1.15
C LEU A 136 13.05 -7.30 -0.10
N MET A 137 13.10 -8.52 -0.63
CA MET A 137 12.33 -8.89 -1.82
C MET A 137 10.83 -8.94 -1.55
N GLY A 138 10.42 -9.46 -0.40
CA GLY A 138 9.03 -9.47 0.03
C GLY A 138 8.48 -8.04 0.17
N SER A 139 9.26 -7.14 0.78
CA SER A 139 8.89 -5.72 0.92
C SER A 139 8.74 -5.05 -0.45
N LEU A 140 9.66 -5.32 -1.39
CA LEU A 140 9.58 -4.78 -2.75
C LEU A 140 8.33 -5.29 -3.50
N LEU A 141 8.06 -6.59 -3.45
CA LEU A 141 6.87 -7.18 -4.07
C LEU A 141 5.59 -6.63 -3.46
N PHE A 142 5.55 -6.51 -2.13
CA PHE A 142 4.40 -5.98 -1.40
C PHE A 142 4.18 -4.49 -1.71
N TYR A 143 5.25 -3.70 -1.81
CA TYR A 143 5.19 -2.31 -2.25
C TYR A 143 4.61 -2.18 -3.67
N CYS A 144 5.08 -2.99 -4.62
CA CYS A 144 4.51 -2.99 -5.97
C CYS A 144 3.00 -3.33 -5.97
N TYR A 145 2.59 -4.29 -5.15
CA TYR A 145 1.19 -4.65 -4.97
C TYR A 145 0.35 -3.50 -4.39
N THR A 146 0.86 -2.78 -3.39
CA THR A 146 0.11 -1.67 -2.77
C THR A 146 0.02 -0.47 -3.70
N VAL A 147 1.07 -0.17 -4.47
CA VAL A 147 1.04 0.84 -5.54
C VAL A 147 0.00 0.45 -6.60
N LEU A 148 -0.01 -0.81 -7.07
CA LEU A 148 -1.02 -1.29 -8.02
C LEU A 148 -2.45 -1.13 -7.48
N LYS A 149 -2.67 -1.47 -6.20
CA LYS A 149 -3.96 -1.32 -5.53
C LYS A 149 -4.40 0.15 -5.46
N ILE A 150 -3.49 1.07 -5.11
CA ILE A 150 -3.77 2.52 -5.14
C ILE A 150 -4.09 2.96 -6.57
N SER A 151 -3.32 2.53 -7.57
CA SER A 151 -3.54 2.91 -8.96
C SER A 151 -4.91 2.49 -9.47
N ILE A 152 -5.33 1.24 -9.22
CA ILE A 152 -6.65 0.76 -9.63
C ILE A 152 -7.75 1.51 -8.88
N PHE A 153 -7.56 1.76 -7.60
CA PHE A 153 -8.49 2.55 -6.80
C PHE A 153 -8.64 3.98 -7.34
N LEU A 154 -7.53 4.68 -7.62
CA LEU A 154 -7.56 6.03 -8.20
C LEU A 154 -8.15 6.04 -9.60
N LEU A 155 -7.91 5.01 -10.41
CA LEU A 155 -8.51 4.88 -11.73
C LEU A 155 -10.06 4.80 -11.64
N ASP A 156 -10.58 3.99 -10.71
CA ASP A 156 -12.02 3.90 -10.42
C ASP A 156 -12.58 5.27 -9.94
N VAL A 157 -11.87 5.95 -9.04
CA VAL A 157 -12.26 7.29 -8.57
C VAL A 157 -12.25 8.33 -9.68
N PHE A 158 -11.19 8.39 -10.49
CA PHE A 158 -11.07 9.36 -11.57
C PHE A 158 -12.12 9.16 -12.64
N ASN A 159 -12.48 7.91 -12.91
CA ASN A 159 -13.53 7.56 -13.86
C ASN A 159 -14.94 7.93 -13.36
N ARG A 160 -15.19 7.90 -12.05
CA ARG A 160 -16.48 8.33 -11.47
C ARG A 160 -16.55 9.84 -11.21
N SER A 161 -15.41 10.52 -11.15
CA SER A 161 -15.36 11.92 -10.78
C SER A 161 -16.01 12.80 -11.86
N GLN A 162 -16.72 13.85 -11.43
CA GLN A 162 -17.27 14.91 -12.31
C GLN A 162 -16.18 15.69 -13.11
N TYR A 163 -14.92 15.30 -12.97
CA TYR A 163 -13.78 15.90 -13.64
C TYR A 163 -13.36 15.10 -14.87
N ASP A 164 -13.94 13.93 -15.11
CA ASP A 164 -13.83 13.17 -16.35
C ASP A 164 -12.37 13.00 -16.83
N MET A 165 -11.41 12.90 -15.89
CA MET A 165 -9.97 12.87 -16.21
C MET A 165 -9.63 11.67 -17.10
N TYR A 166 -10.31 10.56 -16.81
CA TYR A 166 -10.20 9.30 -17.54
C TYR A 166 -11.60 8.79 -17.81
N LYS A 167 -12.06 8.94 -19.06
CA LYS A 167 -13.32 8.35 -19.54
C LYS A 167 -13.03 6.92 -19.98
N LEU A 168 -13.20 5.96 -19.07
CA LEU A 168 -13.25 4.56 -19.47
C LEU A 168 -14.62 4.32 -20.13
N GLY A 169 -14.67 3.49 -21.17
CA GLY A 169 -15.96 2.98 -21.67
C GLY A 169 -16.69 2.20 -20.58
N VAL A 170 -17.97 1.91 -20.79
CA VAL A 170 -18.84 1.20 -19.82
C VAL A 170 -18.18 -0.08 -19.29
N THR A 171 -17.61 -0.89 -20.16
CA THR A 171 -16.90 -2.12 -19.75
C THR A 171 -15.66 -1.81 -18.91
N GLY A 172 -14.90 -0.77 -19.26
CA GLY A 172 -13.69 -0.39 -18.54
C GLY A 172 -13.98 0.13 -17.13
N SER A 173 -15.06 0.89 -16.97
CA SER A 173 -15.49 1.40 -15.66
C SER A 173 -15.98 0.28 -14.75
N GLU A 174 -16.76 -0.67 -15.28
CA GLU A 174 -17.21 -1.86 -14.55
C GLU A 174 -16.02 -2.72 -14.09
N VAL A 175 -15.05 -2.97 -14.98
CA VAL A 175 -13.84 -3.74 -14.65
C VAL A 175 -13.00 -3.02 -13.59
N ALA A 176 -12.78 -1.70 -13.72
CA ALA A 176 -12.03 -0.93 -12.74
C ALA A 176 -12.72 -0.93 -11.36
N GLY A 177 -14.05 -0.78 -11.33
CA GLY A 177 -14.85 -0.84 -10.11
C GLY A 177 -14.80 -2.21 -9.44
N TRP A 178 -14.93 -3.28 -10.23
CA TRP A 178 -14.81 -4.65 -9.72
C TRP A 178 -13.40 -4.94 -9.18
N LEU A 179 -12.35 -4.56 -9.90
CA LEU A 179 -10.96 -4.72 -9.44
C LEU A 179 -10.70 -3.92 -8.16
N SER A 180 -11.17 -2.67 -8.10
CA SER A 180 -11.10 -1.80 -6.91
C SER A 180 -11.78 -2.46 -5.70
N TYR A 181 -12.97 -3.03 -5.89
CA TYR A 181 -13.69 -3.76 -4.84
C TYR A 181 -12.93 -5.00 -4.37
N VAL A 182 -12.48 -5.85 -5.30
CA VAL A 182 -11.74 -7.08 -5.00
C VAL A 182 -10.44 -6.77 -4.25
N LEU A 183 -9.67 -5.78 -4.72
CA LEU A 183 -8.40 -5.41 -4.11
C LEU A 183 -8.56 -4.77 -2.73
N LYS A 184 -9.70 -4.13 -2.42
CA LYS A 184 -10.01 -3.62 -1.07
C LYS A 184 -10.26 -4.73 -0.04
N SER A 185 -10.54 -5.97 -0.47
CA SER A 185 -10.76 -7.09 0.45
C SER A 185 -9.53 -7.38 1.31
N LEU A 186 -9.70 -7.33 2.63
CA LEU A 186 -8.66 -7.68 3.60
C LEU A 186 -8.23 -9.14 3.47
N GLY A 187 -9.17 -10.04 3.16
CA GLY A 187 -8.89 -11.46 2.96
C GLY A 187 -7.98 -11.70 1.75
N LEU A 188 -8.19 -10.95 0.66
CA LEU A 188 -7.32 -11.03 -0.51
C LEU A 188 -5.92 -10.50 -0.18
N SER A 189 -5.79 -9.40 0.54
CA SER A 189 -4.48 -8.87 0.96
C SER A 189 -3.74 -9.87 1.86
N ALA A 190 -4.43 -10.56 2.78
CA ALA A 190 -3.83 -11.65 3.57
C ALA A 190 -3.36 -12.82 2.69
N PHE A 191 -4.18 -13.24 1.73
CA PHE A 191 -3.81 -14.30 0.78
C PHE A 191 -2.58 -13.93 -0.05
N VAL A 192 -2.52 -12.70 -0.56
CA VAL A 192 -1.37 -12.18 -1.32
C VAL A 192 -0.10 -12.17 -0.46
N VAL A 193 -0.20 -11.78 0.82
CA VAL A 193 0.93 -11.84 1.77
C VAL A 193 1.43 -13.26 1.97
N ILE A 194 0.54 -14.23 2.17
CA ILE A 194 0.91 -15.65 2.31
C ILE A 194 1.58 -16.15 1.04
N PHE A 195 1.03 -15.80 -0.13
CA PHE A 195 1.61 -16.17 -1.41
C PHE A 195 3.00 -15.57 -1.61
N MET A 196 3.19 -14.28 -1.32
CA MET A 196 4.49 -13.62 -1.36
C MET A 196 5.49 -14.26 -0.40
N TRP A 197 5.07 -14.57 0.83
CA TRP A 197 5.88 -15.29 1.80
C TRP A 197 6.36 -16.62 1.25
N VAL A 198 5.45 -17.43 0.66
CA VAL A 198 5.83 -18.71 0.05
C VAL A 198 6.87 -18.50 -1.06
N LEU A 199 6.66 -17.54 -1.95
CA LEU A 199 7.57 -17.25 -3.06
C LEU A 199 8.97 -16.80 -2.60
N VAL A 200 9.07 -16.00 -1.53
CA VAL A 200 10.36 -15.46 -1.08
C VAL A 200 11.07 -16.38 -0.11
N ALA A 201 10.34 -17.10 0.75
CA ALA A 201 10.92 -17.93 1.80
C ALA A 201 11.29 -19.34 1.30
N PHE A 202 10.48 -19.94 0.40
CA PHE A 202 10.65 -21.33 -0.06
C PHE A 202 11.32 -21.43 -1.43
N ARG A 203 12.36 -20.63 -1.65
CA ARG A 203 13.17 -20.74 -2.87
C ARG A 203 13.93 -22.05 -2.87
N LYS A 204 14.23 -22.55 -4.09
CA LYS A 204 14.95 -23.82 -4.29
C LYS A 204 16.28 -23.91 -3.49
N SER A 205 16.96 -22.79 -3.28
CA SER A 205 18.18 -22.69 -2.46
C SER A 205 17.95 -23.02 -0.98
N ASN A 206 16.74 -22.79 -0.46
CA ASN A 206 16.43 -22.80 0.97
C ASN A 206 15.75 -24.12 1.41
N TRP A 207 15.41 -25.00 0.47
CA TRP A 207 14.61 -26.20 0.73
C TRP A 207 15.26 -27.15 1.76
N ARG A 208 16.60 -27.27 1.73
CA ARG A 208 17.35 -28.11 2.68
C ARG A 208 17.25 -27.60 4.12
N GLY A 209 17.25 -26.28 4.33
CA GLY A 209 17.10 -25.66 5.66
C GLY A 209 15.69 -25.82 6.21
N VAL A 210 14.67 -25.67 5.34
CA VAL A 210 13.27 -25.83 5.72
C VAL A 210 12.95 -27.28 6.13
N ILE A 211 13.40 -28.28 5.36
CA ILE A 211 13.17 -29.69 5.70
C ILE A 211 13.97 -30.08 6.95
N GLY A 212 15.22 -29.62 7.06
CA GLY A 212 16.08 -29.92 8.21
C GLY A 212 15.52 -29.36 9.53
N GLY A 213 14.95 -28.15 9.52
CA GLY A 213 14.37 -27.51 10.71
C GLY A 213 12.96 -27.98 11.09
N LEU A 214 12.25 -28.69 10.20
CA LEU A 214 10.96 -29.33 10.51
C LEU A 214 11.10 -30.73 11.10
N GLY A 215 12.27 -31.36 10.94
CA GLY A 215 12.58 -32.70 11.44
C GLY A 215 13.21 -32.76 12.83
N THR A 216 13.51 -31.61 13.44
CA THR A 216 14.11 -31.45 14.78
C THR A 216 13.14 -30.79 15.75
#